data_AF-A0A7C5LVM9-F1
#
_entry.id   AF-A0A7C5LVM9-F1
#
_cell.length_a   1.000
_cell.length_b   1.000
_cell.length_c   1.000
_cell.angle_alpha   90.00
_cell.angle_beta   90.00
_cell.angle_gamma   90.00
#
_symmetry.space_group_name_H-M   'P 1'
#
loop_
_entity.id
_entity.type
_entity.pdbx_description
1 polymer ?
#
loop_
_entity_poly.entity_id
_entity_poly.type
_entity_poly.pdbx_seq_one_letter_code
_entity_poly.pdbx_strand_id
1 'polypeptide(L)'
;MHKPTYLYTALVPLTLLLWGTEYTLIGFIGEHIAESWQVAIRLVVAAIIMVVIVRLSGDKLPPLNHKAWIWYGIMGVVGMTAPFYLIARGYNSGVDSGLLSILIGVAPLITVFLAHFFIKGEPLTPLKTLGFAIGF
;
A
#
# COMPACT_ATOMS: atom_id res chain seq x y z
N MET A 1 19.57 18.03 4.90
CA MET A 1 20.49 17.11 4.20
C MET A 1 19.79 16.58 2.94
N HIS A 2 20.14 17.07 1.76
CA HIS A 2 19.63 16.52 0.50
C HIS A 2 20.23 15.13 0.29
N LYS A 3 19.40 14.08 0.39
CA LYS A 3 19.82 12.72 0.01
C LYS A 3 20.20 12.71 -1.47
N PRO A 4 21.23 11.96 -1.87
CA PRO A 4 21.75 12.04 -3.22
C PRO A 4 20.77 11.48 -4.27
N THR A 5 20.65 12.17 -5.40
CA THR A 5 19.67 11.89 -6.48
C THR A 5 19.75 10.46 -7.04
N TYR A 6 20.94 9.84 -7.06
CA TYR A 6 21.14 8.47 -7.54
C TYR A 6 20.43 7.41 -6.68
N LEU A 7 20.19 7.72 -5.40
CA LEU A 7 19.50 6.81 -4.50
C LEU A 7 18.02 6.69 -4.91
N TYR A 8 17.40 7.82 -5.30
CA TYR A 8 16.01 7.84 -5.76
C TYR A 8 15.86 7.12 -7.11
N THR A 9 16.79 7.31 -8.04
CA THR A 9 16.76 6.62 -9.34
C THR A 9 16.90 5.10 -9.21
N ALA A 10 17.53 4.59 -8.15
CA ALA A 10 17.60 3.15 -7.88
C ALA A 10 16.38 2.61 -7.10
N LEU A 11 15.82 3.41 -6.18
CA LEU A 11 14.66 3.00 -5.36
C LEU A 11 13.37 2.86 -6.17
N VAL A 12 13.16 3.74 -7.17
CA VAL A 12 11.97 3.68 -8.03
C VAL A 12 11.85 2.33 -8.77
N PRO A 13 12.83 1.89 -9.58
CA PRO A 13 12.73 0.62 -10.29
C PRO A 13 12.69 -0.58 -9.33
N LEU A 14 13.40 -0.53 -8.19
CA LEU A 14 13.28 -1.58 -7.17
C LEU A 14 11.85 -1.69 -6.64
N THR A 15 11.20 -0.55 -6.37
CA THR A 15 9.81 -0.52 -5.90
C THR A 15 8.86 -1.07 -6.97
N LEU A 16 9.07 -0.70 -8.24
CA LEU A 16 8.28 -1.22 -9.36
C LEU A 16 8.42 -2.74 -9.50
N LEU A 17 9.63 -3.29 -9.33
CA LEU A 17 9.85 -4.73 -9.38
C LEU A 17 9.19 -5.46 -8.21
N LEU A 18 9.35 -4.94 -6.98
CA LEU A 18 8.76 -5.54 -5.79
C LEU A 18 7.23 -5.53 -5.83
N TRP A 19 6.63 -4.40 -6.22
CA TRP A 19 5.17 -4.28 -6.30
C TRP A 19 4.58 -4.96 -7.54
N GLY A 20 5.27 -4.93 -8.68
CA GLY A 20 4.81 -5.59 -9.90
C GLY A 20 4.76 -7.11 -9.77
N THR A 21 5.77 -7.70 -9.13
CA THR A 21 5.82 -9.15 -8.88
C THR A 21 4.79 -9.62 -7.85
N GLU A 22 4.36 -8.74 -6.93
CA GLU A 22 3.36 -9.06 -5.91
C GLU A 22 2.04 -9.56 -6.52
N TYR A 23 1.54 -8.92 -7.58
CA TYR A 23 0.25 -9.28 -8.20
C TYR A 23 0.28 -10.66 -8.87
N THR A 24 1.41 -11.02 -9.47
CA THR A 24 1.63 -12.38 -9.99
C THR A 24 1.60 -13.40 -8.85
N LEU A 25 2.22 -13.08 -7.71
CA LEU A 25 2.19 -13.94 -6.52
C LEU A 25 0.79 -14.05 -5.92
N ILE A 26 -0.03 -12.99 -5.99
CA ILE A 26 -1.42 -13.04 -5.51
C ILE A 26 -2.22 -14.10 -6.28
N GLY A 27 -2.05 -14.17 -7.60
CA GLY A 27 -2.70 -15.21 -8.40
C GLY A 27 -2.25 -16.61 -7.99
N PHE A 28 -0.94 -16.85 -7.94
CA PHE A 28 -0.38 -18.14 -7.55
C PHE A 28 -0.81 -18.59 -6.13
N ILE A 29 -0.78 -17.68 -5.15
CA ILE A 29 -1.14 -18.00 -3.76
C ILE A 29 -2.66 -18.18 -3.61
N GLY A 30 -3.46 -17.42 -4.35
CA GLY A 30 -4.93 -17.46 -4.29
C GLY A 30 -5.49 -18.84 -4.64
N GLU A 31 -4.79 -19.62 -5.47
CA GLU A 31 -5.16 -21.01 -5.80
C GLU A 31 -4.96 -21.99 -4.62
N HIS A 32 -4.18 -21.62 -3.60
CA HIS A 32 -3.75 -22.52 -2.54
C HIS A 32 -4.17 -22.09 -1.13
N ILE A 33 -4.39 -20.79 -0.91
CA ILE A 33 -4.63 -20.21 0.41
C ILE A 33 -5.82 -19.26 0.34
N ALA A 34 -6.70 -19.33 1.34
CA ALA A 34 -7.82 -18.39 1.47
C ALA A 34 -7.32 -16.94 1.57
N GLU A 35 -8.06 -16.01 0.96
CA GLU A 35 -7.73 -14.59 0.89
C GLU A 35 -7.49 -13.96 2.27
N SER A 36 -8.23 -14.39 3.29
CA SER A 36 -8.08 -13.93 4.67
C SER A 36 -6.72 -14.31 5.26
N TRP A 37 -6.24 -15.52 4.96
CA TRP A 37 -4.98 -16.01 5.50
C TRP A 37 -3.77 -15.42 4.78
N GLN A 38 -3.90 -15.20 3.47
CA GLN A 38 -2.91 -14.46 2.68
C GLN A 38 -2.64 -13.06 3.26
N VAL A 39 -3.70 -12.30 3.56
CA VAL A 39 -3.57 -10.97 4.17
C VAL A 39 -3.08 -11.07 5.61
N ALA A 40 -3.60 -12.01 6.41
CA ALA A 40 -3.21 -12.18 7.81
C ALA A 40 -1.71 -12.45 7.97
N ILE A 41 -1.16 -13.41 7.20
CA ILE A 41 0.29 -13.74 7.25
C ILE A 41 1.11 -12.49 6.93
N ARG A 42 0.77 -11.78 5.85
CA ARG A 42 1.50 -10.57 5.43
C ARG A 42 1.53 -9.51 6.53
N LEU A 43 0.38 -9.23 7.14
CA LEU A 43 0.26 -8.19 8.17
C LEU A 43 0.92 -8.59 9.49
N VAL A 44 0.85 -9.87 9.87
CA VAL A 44 1.56 -10.37 11.06
C VAL A 44 3.07 -10.28 10.87
N VAL A 45 3.59 -10.70 9.71
CA VAL A 45 5.03 -10.59 9.39
C VAL A 45 5.46 -9.12 9.40
N ALA A 46 4.69 -8.24 8.75
CA ALA A 46 4.97 -6.81 8.76
C ALA A 46 4.94 -6.21 10.18
N ALA A 47 3.98 -6.61 11.01
CA ALA A 47 3.89 -6.16 12.40
C ALA A 47 5.10 -6.62 13.22
N ILE A 48 5.53 -7.88 13.10
CA ILE A 48 6.73 -8.40 13.78
C ILE A 48 7.96 -7.60 13.35
N ILE A 49 8.17 -7.43 12.05
CA ILE A 49 9.30 -6.65 11.51
C ILE A 49 9.27 -5.22 12.06
N MET A 50 8.10 -4.57 12.07
CA MET A 50 7.97 -3.21 12.57
C MET A 50 8.30 -3.11 14.07
N VAL A 51 7.82 -4.06 14.87
CA VAL A 51 8.15 -4.12 16.32
C VAL A 51 9.65 -4.30 16.54
N VAL A 52 10.29 -5.16 15.74
CA VAL A 52 11.75 -5.36 15.80
C VAL A 52 12.48 -4.07 15.45
N ILE A 53 12.11 -3.41 14.35
CA ILE A 53 12.74 -2.15 13.91
C ILE A 53 12.60 -1.07 14.99
N VAL A 54 11.40 -0.87 15.55
CA VAL A 54 11.16 0.11 16.62
C VAL A 54 12.09 -0.16 17.82
N ARG A 55 12.22 -1.42 18.22
CA ARG A 55 13.09 -1.82 19.34
C ARG A 55 14.57 -1.59 19.03
N LEU A 56 15.01 -1.88 17.80
CA LEU A 56 16.40 -1.69 17.37
C LEU A 56 16.75 -0.20 17.21
N SER A 57 15.79 0.64 16.85
CA SER A 57 15.97 2.10 16.76
C SER A 57 16.06 2.79 18.12
N GLY A 58 15.84 2.07 19.23
CA GLY A 58 15.80 2.64 20.58
C GLY A 58 14.47 3.31 20.94
N ASP A 59 13.50 3.28 20.03
CA ASP A 59 12.15 3.79 20.25
C ASP A 59 11.31 2.80 21.08
N LYS A 60 10.25 3.32 21.71
CA LYS A 60 9.31 2.52 22.50
C LYS A 60 7.94 2.59 21.89
N LEU A 61 7.28 1.43 21.82
CA LEU A 61 5.87 1.37 21.48
C LEU A 61 5.05 2.11 22.55
N PRO A 62 3.96 2.81 22.15
CA PRO A 62 3.05 3.39 23.11
C PRO A 62 2.50 2.32 24.07
N PRO A 63 2.26 2.64 25.34
CA PRO A 63 1.57 1.76 26.28
C PRO A 63 0.26 1.23 25.67
N LEU A 64 -0.13 -0.02 25.98
CA LEU A 64 -1.30 -0.65 25.35
C LEU A 64 -2.63 0.09 25.60
N ASN A 65 -2.71 0.89 26.67
CA ASN A 65 -3.87 1.74 26.99
C ASN A 65 -3.86 3.09 26.25
N HIS A 66 -2.84 3.38 25.44
CA HIS A 66 -2.72 4.65 24.74
C HIS A 66 -3.70 4.72 23.54
N LYS A 67 -4.35 5.88 23.36
CA LYS A 67 -5.33 6.10 22.26
C LYS A 67 -4.73 5.93 20.85
N ALA A 68 -3.40 5.97 20.71
CA ALA A 68 -2.73 5.73 19.44
C ALA A 68 -3.02 4.35 18.86
N TRP A 69 -3.25 3.33 19.69
CA TRP A 69 -3.59 1.99 19.22
C TRP A 69 -4.89 1.94 18.42
N ILE A 70 -5.86 2.79 18.75
CA ILE A 70 -7.11 2.91 17.98
C ILE A 70 -6.78 3.45 16.58
N TRP A 71 -5.95 4.49 16.48
CA TRP A 71 -5.54 5.05 15.20
C TRP A 71 -4.70 4.06 14.38
N TYR A 72 -3.78 3.34 15.01
CA TYR A 72 -3.02 2.28 14.34
C TYR A 72 -3.94 1.16 13.83
N GLY A 73 -4.95 0.78 14.60
CA GLY A 73 -5.97 -0.18 14.17
C GLY A 73 -6.77 0.32 12.98
N ILE A 74 -7.28 1.56 13.03
CA ILE A 74 -8.03 2.17 11.93
C ILE A 74 -7.17 2.25 10.67
N MET A 75 -5.94 2.76 10.78
CA MET A 75 -5.01 2.86 9.64
C MET A 75 -4.63 1.48 9.10
N GLY A 76 -4.42 0.49 9.96
CA GLY A 76 -4.13 -0.89 9.57
C GLY A 76 -5.31 -1.57 8.88
N VAL A 77 -6.55 -1.28 9.29
CA VAL A 77 -7.74 -1.83 8.64
C VAL A 77 -8.00 -1.13 7.31
N VAL A 78 -8.10 0.21 7.32
CA VAL A 78 -8.49 1.00 6.14
C VAL A 78 -7.36 1.05 5.11
N GLY A 79 -6.11 1.19 5.56
CA GLY A 79 -4.96 1.36 4.68
C GLY A 79 -4.36 0.03 4.20
N MET A 80 -4.60 -1.08 4.91
CA MET A 80 -4.00 -2.37 4.58
C MET A 80 -5.02 -3.51 4.53
N THR A 81 -5.64 -3.88 5.65
CA THR A 81 -6.43 -5.11 5.74
C THR A 81 -7.60 -5.15 4.76
N ALA A 82 -8.46 -4.13 4.77
CA ALA A 82 -9.63 -4.06 3.92
C ALA A 82 -9.28 -4.00 2.42
N PRO A 83 -8.43 -3.08 1.93
CA PRO A 83 -8.13 -3.01 0.50
C PRO A 83 -7.45 -4.28 -0.02
N PHE A 84 -6.45 -4.82 0.68
CA PHE A 84 -5.75 -6.02 0.22
C PHE A 84 -6.63 -7.28 0.29
N TYR A 85 -7.52 -7.38 1.29
CA TYR A 85 -8.51 -8.45 1.32
C TYR A 85 -9.49 -8.36 0.14
N LEU A 86 -9.98 -7.17 -0.18
CA LEU A 86 -10.89 -6.96 -1.32
C LEU A 86 -10.21 -7.29 -2.66
N ILE A 87 -8.92 -6.97 -2.82
CA ILE A 87 -8.14 -7.34 -4.01
C ILE A 87 -8.05 -8.87 -4.13
N ALA A 88 -7.63 -9.57 -3.07
CA ALA A 88 -7.53 -11.03 -3.06
C ALA A 88 -8.90 -11.71 -3.26
N ARG A 89 -9.96 -11.15 -2.68
CA ARG A 89 -11.33 -11.61 -2.91
C ARG A 89 -11.78 -11.41 -4.36
N GLY A 90 -11.38 -10.30 -4.98
CA GLY A 90 -11.61 -10.02 -6.40
C GLY A 90 -11.00 -11.11 -7.29
N TYR A 91 -9.77 -11.52 -7.00
CA TYR A 91 -9.13 -12.66 -7.68
C TYR A 91 -9.95 -13.94 -7.54
N ASN A 92 -10.29 -14.31 -6.30
CA ASN A 92 -11.09 -15.52 -6.01
C ASN A 92 -12.52 -15.46 -6.57
N SER A 93 -13.00 -14.28 -6.98
CA SER A 93 -14.30 -14.11 -7.64
C SER A 93 -14.22 -14.24 -9.17
N GLY A 94 -13.03 -14.57 -9.71
CA GLY A 94 -12.79 -14.83 -11.13
C GLY A 94 -12.14 -13.68 -11.90
N VAL A 95 -11.66 -12.64 -11.23
CA VAL A 95 -10.92 -11.54 -11.88
C VAL A 95 -9.46 -11.96 -12.03
N ASP A 96 -8.96 -12.01 -13.27
CA ASP A 96 -7.56 -12.37 -13.52
C ASP A 96 -6.57 -11.40 -12.84
N SER A 97 -5.43 -11.94 -12.40
CA SER A 97 -4.35 -11.21 -11.73
C SER A 97 -3.80 -10.03 -12.55
N GLY A 98 -3.74 -10.15 -13.88
CA GLY A 98 -3.34 -9.08 -14.77
C GLY A 98 -4.35 -7.93 -14.75
N LEU A 99 -5.64 -8.24 -14.78
CA LEU A 99 -6.70 -7.23 -14.68
C LEU A 99 -6.70 -6.54 -13.31
N LEU A 100 -6.48 -7.28 -12.22
CA LEU A 100 -6.32 -6.69 -10.88
C LEU A 100 -5.17 -5.68 -10.83
N SER A 101 -4.03 -6.01 -11.47
CA SER A 101 -2.86 -5.10 -11.52
C SER A 101 -3.19 -3.77 -12.24
N ILE A 102 -3.98 -3.84 -13.32
CA ILE A 102 -4.42 -2.68 -14.09
C ILE A 102 -5.42 -1.85 -13.28
N LEU A 103 -6.38 -2.50 -12.62
CA LEU A 103 -7.41 -1.83 -11.81
C LEU A 103 -6.80 -1.05 -10.64
N ILE A 104 -5.71 -1.53 -10.05
CA ILE A 104 -5.01 -0.79 -8.98
C ILE A 104 -4.31 0.47 -9.51
N GLY A 105 -4.03 0.53 -10.82
CA GLY A 105 -3.65 1.77 -11.50
C GLY A 105 -4.66 2.90 -11.34
N VAL A 106 -5.91 2.61 -10.98
CA VAL A 106 -6.91 3.65 -10.67
C VAL A 106 -6.69 4.29 -9.29
N ALA A 107 -6.01 3.61 -8.36
CA ALA A 107 -5.86 4.07 -6.98
C ALA A 107 -5.15 5.43 -6.86
N PRO A 108 -4.08 5.73 -7.62
CA PRO A 108 -3.50 7.07 -7.66
C PRO A 108 -4.46 8.12 -8.21
N LEU A 109 -5.36 7.78 -9.14
CA LEU A 109 -6.40 8.70 -9.66
C LEU A 109 -7.36 9.10 -8.56
N ILE A 110 -7.86 8.12 -7.83
CA ILE A 110 -8.72 8.34 -6.67
C ILE A 110 -7.96 9.13 -5.60
N THR A 111 -6.69 8.80 -5.34
CA THR A 111 -5.88 9.47 -4.31
C THR A 111 -5.67 10.94 -4.61
N VAL A 112 -5.28 11.29 -5.84
CA VAL A 112 -5.09 12.69 -6.25
C VAL A 112 -6.41 13.46 -6.22
N PHE A 113 -7.49 12.83 -6.69
CA PHE A 113 -8.82 13.40 -6.63
C PHE A 113 -9.24 13.71 -5.19
N LEU A 114 -9.11 12.75 -4.27
CA LEU A 114 -9.44 12.95 -2.86
C LEU A 114 -8.51 13.97 -2.19
N ALA A 115 -7.20 13.93 -2.47
CA ALA A 115 -6.23 14.85 -1.91
C ALA A 115 -6.60 16.31 -2.21
N HIS A 116 -7.13 16.60 -3.40
CA HIS A 116 -7.59 17.94 -3.75
C HIS A 116 -8.66 18.50 -2.81
N PHE A 117 -9.56 17.65 -2.30
CA PHE A 117 -10.64 18.06 -1.40
C PHE A 117 -10.23 18.01 0.07
N PHE A 118 -9.44 17.02 0.47
CA PHE A 118 -9.15 16.73 1.88
C PHE A 118 -7.83 17.30 2.38
N ILE A 119 -6.84 17.54 1.51
CA ILE A 119 -5.51 18.04 1.89
C ILE A 119 -5.40 19.53 1.56
N LYS A 120 -5.45 20.37 2.61
CA LYS A 120 -5.20 21.81 2.50
C LYS A 120 -3.76 22.05 2.00
N GLY A 121 -3.62 22.70 0.85
CA GLY A 121 -2.33 23.07 0.26
C GLY A 121 -1.89 22.22 -0.93
N GLU A 122 -2.64 21.17 -1.31
CA GLU A 122 -2.37 20.37 -2.50
C GLU A 122 -3.48 20.46 -3.56
N PRO A 123 -3.76 21.65 -4.14
CA PRO A 123 -4.74 21.74 -5.21
C PRO A 123 -4.24 21.03 -6.48
N LEU A 124 -5.20 20.45 -7.20
CA LEU A 124 -5.03 20.00 -8.58
C LEU A 124 -4.77 21.22 -9.46
N THR A 125 -3.49 21.46 -9.77
CA THR A 125 -3.11 22.52 -10.73
C THR A 125 -3.26 21.99 -12.16
N PRO A 126 -3.45 22.86 -13.17
CA PRO A 126 -3.55 22.41 -14.57
C PRO A 126 -2.37 21.55 -15.03
N LEU A 127 -1.16 21.85 -14.54
CA LEU A 127 0.04 21.06 -14.84
C LEU A 127 0.00 19.68 -14.18
N LYS A 128 -0.46 19.58 -12.93
CA LYS A 128 -0.67 18.30 -12.25
C LYS A 128 -1.74 17.48 -12.97
N THR A 129 -2.85 18.11 -13.36
CA THR A 129 -3.94 17.46 -14.11
C THR A 129 -3.46 16.94 -15.47
N LEU A 130 -2.67 17.72 -16.21
CA LEU A 130 -2.14 17.29 -17.52
C LEU A 130 -1.12 16.15 -17.38
N GLY A 131 -0.19 16.26 -16.43
CA GLY A 131 0.76 15.17 -16.15
C GLY A 131 0.05 13.89 -15.73
N PHE A 132 -1.07 14.03 -15.02
CA PHE A 132 -1.92 12.92 -14.61
C PHE A 132 -2.65 12.26 -15.79
N ALA A 133 -3.21 13.06 -16.69
CA ALA A 133 -3.90 12.57 -17.89
C ALA A 133 -2.98 11.89 -18.91
N ILE A 134 -1.67 12.19 -18.89
CA ILE A 134 -0.68 11.60 -19.80
C ILE A 134 -0.01 10.37 -19.16
N GLY A 135 0.14 10.36 -17.83
CA GLY A 135 0.91 9.35 -17.10
C GLY A 135 0.13 8.11 -16.64
N PHE A 136 -1.20 8.16 -16.67
CA PHE A 136 -2.11 7.05 -16.38
C PHE A 136 -2.97 6.72 -17.60
#